data_AF-A0A948PQ32-F1
#
_entry.id   AF-A0A948PQ32-F1
#
_cell.length_a   1.000
_cell.length_b   1.000
_cell.length_c   1.000
_cell.angle_alpha   90.00
_cell.angle_beta   90.00
_cell.angle_gamma   90.00
#
_symmetry.space_group_name_H-M   'P 1'
#
loop_
_entity.id
_entity.type
_entity.pdbx_description
1 polymer ?
#
loop_
_entity_poly.entity_id
_entity_poly.type
_entity_poly.pdbx_seq_one_letter_code
_entity_poly.pdbx_strand_id
1 'polypeptide(L)'
;MKASKLLRLIPVFVLVFLLAGPGLMAKGHFEIGFHYSGWSLNIIKNLVGDAFDNMAENFVDETEKEIQNDNPDFYTEDWSSDSDFNADGSNWGIEMRWYPGGHDGSFSLGLSIEKTTINLNMDRAYVDVFLRNDVEDLSGTAQINASGGLMMKPMAFMLSFRWNIHPVGRISPYFQMGFGFASIQSLKDAELSFNYNYTFKVTGEEDETGGDSVSKTLGELDDERVADGEESMFDKIPFFPFVNMVIGIRARIVQNVHLLVEGGIFNGFIIRGGLSIRF
;
A
#
# COMPACT_ATOMS: atom_id res chain seq x y z
N MET A 1 -7.41 -6.64 -14.54
CA MET A 1 -6.26 -7.33 -15.18
C MET A 1 -5.56 -6.44 -16.22
N LYS A 2 -4.46 -5.76 -15.87
CA LYS A 2 -3.56 -5.05 -16.83
C LYS A 2 -2.07 -5.31 -16.50
N ALA A 3 -1.72 -6.59 -16.29
CA ALA A 3 -0.32 -7.02 -16.07
C ALA A 3 0.52 -7.14 -17.37
N SER A 4 -0.06 -6.89 -18.56
CA SER A 4 0.53 -7.32 -19.83
C SER A 4 1.64 -6.42 -20.40
N LYS A 5 1.81 -5.19 -19.90
CA LYS A 5 2.84 -4.27 -20.41
C LYS A 5 4.12 -4.26 -19.57
N LEU A 6 4.02 -4.32 -18.23
CA LEU A 6 5.19 -4.36 -17.33
C LEU A 6 6.00 -5.66 -17.51
N LEU A 7 5.31 -6.80 -17.66
CA LEU A 7 5.95 -8.10 -17.87
C LEU A 7 6.75 -8.19 -19.18
N ARG A 8 6.46 -7.33 -20.17
CA ARG A 8 7.19 -7.26 -21.45
C ARG A 8 8.45 -6.40 -21.37
N LEU A 9 8.53 -5.48 -20.41
CA LEU A 9 9.71 -4.61 -20.24
C LEU A 9 10.83 -5.32 -19.46
N ILE A 10 10.48 -6.16 -18.49
CA ILE A 10 11.44 -6.96 -17.70
C ILE A 10 12.41 -7.74 -18.60
N PRO A 11 11.98 -8.56 -19.58
CA PRO A 11 12.91 -9.29 -20.44
C PRO A 11 13.75 -8.36 -21.33
N VAL A 12 13.23 -7.19 -21.73
CA VAL A 12 14.01 -6.21 -22.51
C VAL A 12 15.11 -5.58 -21.65
N PHE A 13 14.81 -5.17 -20.42
CA PHE A 13 15.83 -4.67 -19.50
C PHE A 13 16.86 -5.76 -19.17
N VAL A 14 16.42 -6.99 -18.87
CA VAL A 14 17.34 -8.13 -18.65
C VAL A 14 18.23 -8.37 -19.88
N LEU A 15 17.67 -8.33 -21.09
CA LEU A 15 18.42 -8.54 -22.33
C LEU A 15 19.43 -7.41 -22.58
N VAL A 16 19.04 -6.15 -22.40
CA VAL A 16 19.95 -5.00 -22.51
C VAL A 16 21.08 -5.12 -21.50
N PHE A 17 20.77 -5.52 -20.26
CA PHE A 17 21.78 -5.69 -19.22
C PHE A 17 22.75 -6.84 -19.54
N LEU A 18 22.25 -7.96 -20.08
CA LEU A 18 23.08 -9.10 -20.47
C LEU A 18 23.92 -8.85 -21.72
N LEU A 19 23.43 -8.05 -22.68
CA LEU A 19 24.14 -7.74 -23.92
C LEU A 19 25.15 -6.59 -23.78
N ALA A 20 24.84 -5.56 -22.99
CA ALA A 20 25.71 -4.40 -22.82
C ALA A 20 26.77 -4.59 -21.71
N GLY A 21 26.47 -5.39 -20.68
CA GLY A 21 27.35 -5.60 -19.53
C GLY A 21 28.75 -6.17 -19.84
N PRO A 22 28.90 -7.18 -20.73
CA PRO A 22 30.18 -7.82 -21.00
C PRO A 22 31.21 -6.94 -21.74
N GLY A 23 30.78 -5.91 -22.46
CA GLY A 23 31.65 -5.01 -23.24
C GLY A 23 32.23 -3.83 -22.45
N LEU A 24 31.78 -3.61 -21.22
CA LEU A 24 32.21 -2.48 -20.39
C LEU A 24 33.56 -2.80 -19.73
N MET A 25 34.65 -2.27 -20.30
CA MET A 25 36.01 -2.39 -19.76
C MET A 25 36.27 -1.39 -18.63
N ALA A 26 35.44 -1.34 -17.58
CA ALA A 26 35.61 -0.34 -16.53
C ALA A 26 35.56 -0.91 -15.11
N LYS A 27 36.67 -0.72 -14.38
CA LYS A 27 36.78 -0.86 -12.93
C LYS A 27 36.09 0.31 -12.21
N GLY A 28 34.86 0.64 -12.58
CA GLY A 28 34.39 1.98 -12.29
C GLY A 28 33.56 2.16 -11.04
N HIS A 29 33.32 3.44 -10.82
CA HIS A 29 32.75 4.00 -9.62
C HIS A 29 31.23 4.07 -9.69
N PHE A 30 30.63 3.79 -10.85
CA PHE A 30 29.20 3.93 -11.05
C PHE A 30 28.53 2.57 -11.26
N GLU A 31 27.32 2.44 -10.74
CA GLU A 31 26.48 1.28 -10.94
C GLU A 31 25.07 1.77 -11.27
N ILE A 32 24.49 1.19 -12.32
CA ILE A 32 23.09 1.42 -12.68
C ILE A 32 22.35 0.12 -12.41
N GLY A 33 21.28 0.20 -11.64
CA GLY A 33 20.46 -0.93 -11.23
C GLY A 33 19.00 -0.74 -11.62
N PHE A 34 18.34 -1.85 -11.93
CA PHE A 34 16.90 -1.96 -11.99
C PHE A 34 16.44 -2.94 -10.90
N HIS A 35 15.35 -2.63 -10.22
CA HIS A 35 14.76 -3.52 -9.23
C HIS A 35 13.24 -3.53 -9.29
N TYR A 36 12.67 -4.63 -8.80
CA TYR A 36 11.25 -4.83 -8.59
C TYR A 36 11.03 -5.46 -7.21
N SER A 37 9.99 -5.04 -6.50
CA SER A 37 9.59 -5.65 -5.24
C SER A 37 8.08 -5.75 -5.12
N GLY A 38 7.63 -6.74 -4.36
CA GLY A 38 6.32 -6.76 -3.73
C GLY A 38 6.47 -6.36 -2.27
N TRP A 39 5.47 -5.69 -1.72
CA TRP A 39 5.47 -5.32 -0.31
C TRP A 39 4.10 -5.49 0.36
N SER A 40 4.10 -5.65 1.69
CA SER A 40 2.90 -5.76 2.53
C SER A 40 3.04 -4.96 3.83
N LEU A 41 1.96 -4.34 4.30
CA LEU A 41 1.86 -3.60 5.57
C LEU A 41 0.92 -4.30 6.57
N ASN A 42 1.03 -5.61 6.75
CA ASN A 42 0.18 -6.33 7.71
C ASN A 42 0.40 -5.91 9.18
N ILE A 43 1.40 -5.06 9.48
CA ILE A 43 1.63 -4.53 10.83
C ILE A 43 0.52 -3.57 11.27
N ILE A 44 -0.08 -2.80 10.35
CA ILE A 44 -1.17 -1.85 10.69
C ILE A 44 -2.55 -2.52 10.70
N LYS A 45 -2.65 -3.80 10.35
CA LYS A 45 -3.93 -4.53 10.31
C LYS A 45 -4.68 -4.48 11.64
N ASN A 46 -3.97 -4.62 12.75
CA ASN A 46 -4.58 -4.55 14.08
C ASN A 46 -5.13 -3.15 14.38
N LEU A 47 -4.38 -2.09 14.03
CA LEU A 47 -4.82 -0.71 14.25
C LEU A 47 -6.08 -0.37 13.42
N VAL A 48 -6.15 -0.89 12.19
CA VAL A 48 -7.32 -0.73 11.33
C VAL A 48 -8.50 -1.58 11.83
N GLY A 49 -8.23 -2.79 12.35
CA GLY A 49 -9.24 -3.63 12.99
C GLY A 49 -9.89 -2.93 14.18
N ASP A 50 -9.08 -2.40 15.11
CA ASP A 50 -9.60 -1.67 16.27
C ASP A 50 -10.44 -0.45 15.83
N ALA A 51 -10.00 0.29 14.81
CA ALA A 51 -10.77 1.43 14.29
C ALA A 51 -12.09 1.00 13.63
N PHE A 52 -12.10 -0.15 12.95
CA PHE A 52 -13.29 -0.72 12.35
C PHE A 52 -14.29 -1.20 13.42
N ASP A 53 -13.82 -1.86 14.47
CA ASP A 53 -14.68 -2.34 15.55
C ASP A 53 -15.43 -1.18 16.23
N ASN A 54 -14.73 -0.07 16.49
CA ASN A 54 -15.36 1.16 17.00
C ASN A 54 -16.38 1.77 16.02
N MET A 55 -16.10 1.72 14.71
CA MET A 55 -17.06 2.17 13.69
C MET A 55 -18.29 1.27 13.65
N ALA A 56 -18.10 -0.05 13.77
CA ALA A 56 -19.18 -1.02 13.80
C ALA A 56 -20.08 -0.83 15.03
N GLU A 57 -19.51 -0.60 16.20
CA GLU A 57 -20.29 -0.26 17.42
C GLU A 57 -21.15 0.99 17.22
N ASN A 58 -20.57 2.08 16.69
CA ASN A 58 -21.32 3.31 16.42
C ASN A 58 -22.45 3.07 15.40
N PHE A 59 -22.21 2.24 14.39
CA PHE A 59 -23.22 1.89 13.40
C PHE A 59 -24.39 1.11 14.02
N VAL A 60 -24.13 0.17 14.94
CA VAL A 60 -25.18 -0.55 15.67
C VAL A 60 -26.02 0.43 16.50
N ASP A 61 -25.36 1.34 17.23
CA ASP A 61 -26.02 2.36 18.04
C ASP A 61 -26.90 3.33 17.22
N GLU A 62 -26.46 3.72 16.02
CA GLU A 62 -27.23 4.58 15.11
C GLU A 62 -28.41 3.83 14.48
N THR A 63 -28.19 2.58 14.07
CA THR A 63 -29.24 1.72 13.51
C THR A 63 -30.36 1.46 14.52
N GLU A 64 -30.01 1.15 15.77
CA GLU A 64 -31.00 0.96 16.83
C GLU A 64 -31.85 2.21 17.05
N LYS A 65 -31.22 3.40 17.06
CA LYS A 65 -31.94 4.69 17.19
C LYS A 65 -32.86 4.96 16.02
N GLU A 66 -32.41 4.70 14.79
CA GLU A 66 -33.22 4.93 13.59
C GLU A 66 -34.46 4.03 13.59
N ILE A 67 -34.29 2.74 13.92
CA ILE A 67 -35.40 1.78 14.02
C ILE A 67 -36.35 2.13 15.17
N GLN A 68 -35.82 2.54 16.33
CA GLN A 68 -36.63 2.95 17.48
C GLN A 68 -37.43 4.24 17.23
N ASN A 69 -37.02 5.10 16.30
CA ASN A 69 -37.79 6.30 15.94
C ASN A 69 -39.15 5.94 15.34
N ASP A 70 -39.18 4.91 14.49
CA ASP A 70 -40.42 4.47 13.83
C ASP A 70 -41.11 3.33 14.61
N ASN A 71 -40.36 2.54 15.37
CA ASN A 71 -40.85 1.40 16.15
C ASN A 71 -40.17 1.33 17.55
N PRO A 72 -40.70 2.02 18.57
CA PRO A 72 -40.01 2.26 19.85
C PRO A 72 -39.80 1.02 20.73
N ASP A 73 -40.47 -0.10 20.43
CA ASP A 73 -40.39 -1.34 21.19
C ASP A 73 -39.33 -2.32 20.66
N PHE A 74 -38.63 -1.99 19.56
CA PHE A 74 -37.49 -2.78 19.09
C PHE A 74 -36.20 -2.43 19.85
N TYR A 75 -35.43 -3.46 20.20
CA TYR A 75 -34.08 -3.31 20.76
C TYR A 75 -33.12 -4.32 20.14
N THR A 76 -31.82 -4.03 20.23
CA THR A 76 -30.76 -4.95 19.79
C THR A 76 -30.61 -6.10 20.78
N GLU A 77 -30.91 -7.32 20.35
CA GLU A 77 -30.73 -8.54 21.15
C GLU A 77 -29.28 -9.02 21.09
N ASP A 78 -28.69 -9.03 19.89
CA ASP A 78 -27.32 -9.47 19.64
C ASP A 78 -26.77 -8.79 18.39
N TRP A 79 -25.45 -8.73 18.26
CA TRP A 79 -24.80 -8.27 17.03
C TRP A 79 -23.43 -8.94 16.84
N SER A 80 -22.99 -9.01 15.58
CA SER A 80 -21.66 -9.49 15.24
C SER A 80 -21.07 -8.69 14.10
N SER A 81 -19.74 -8.55 14.10
CA SER A 81 -19.01 -7.91 13.02
C SER A 81 -17.74 -8.69 12.67
N ASP A 82 -17.26 -8.47 11.45
CA ASP A 82 -15.97 -8.96 10.98
C ASP A 82 -15.45 -8.03 9.89
N SER A 83 -14.14 -7.90 9.84
CA SER A 83 -13.46 -7.14 8.79
C SER A 83 -12.23 -7.87 8.28
N ASP A 84 -12.02 -7.78 6.97
CA ASP A 84 -10.77 -8.19 6.34
C ASP A 84 -10.09 -6.99 5.69
N PHE A 85 -9.04 -6.53 6.36
CA PHE A 85 -8.16 -5.51 5.87
C PHE A 85 -6.87 -6.10 5.30
N ASN A 86 -6.50 -5.62 4.12
CA ASN A 86 -5.27 -5.98 3.42
C ASN A 86 -4.53 -4.73 2.95
N ALA A 87 -3.23 -4.66 3.25
CA ALA A 87 -2.36 -3.59 2.80
C ALA A 87 -1.19 -4.18 2.01
N ASP A 88 -1.20 -3.99 0.70
CA ASP A 88 -0.22 -4.55 -0.21
C ASP A 88 0.27 -3.53 -1.23
N GLY A 89 1.28 -3.94 -1.98
CA GLY A 89 1.71 -3.16 -3.11
C GLY A 89 2.88 -3.76 -3.85
N SER A 90 3.36 -2.98 -4.80
CA SER A 90 4.58 -3.31 -5.53
C SER A 90 5.33 -2.04 -5.87
N ASN A 91 6.62 -2.17 -6.12
CA ASN A 91 7.40 -1.07 -6.63
C ASN A 91 8.43 -1.54 -7.65
N TRP A 92 8.78 -0.65 -8.56
CA TRP A 92 9.95 -0.83 -9.40
C TRP A 92 10.72 0.48 -9.50
N GLY A 93 12.01 0.38 -9.69
CA GLY A 93 12.86 1.56 -9.74
C GLY A 93 14.12 1.37 -10.56
N ILE A 94 14.71 2.51 -10.87
CA ILE A 94 16.05 2.59 -11.44
C ILE A 94 16.91 3.34 -10.43
N GLU A 95 18.06 2.77 -10.08
CA GLU A 95 19.03 3.35 -9.16
C GLU A 95 20.34 3.62 -9.89
N MET A 96 20.90 4.80 -9.68
CA MET A 96 22.30 5.10 -9.99
C MET A 96 23.07 5.19 -8.67
N ARG A 97 24.17 4.46 -8.57
CA ARG A 97 24.96 4.34 -7.35
C ARG A 97 26.42 4.65 -7.61
N TRP A 98 26.99 5.48 -6.74
CA TRP A 98 28.39 5.86 -6.75
C TRP A 98 29.17 5.19 -5.62
N TYR A 99 30.31 4.61 -5.94
CA TYR A 99 31.23 3.92 -5.04
C TYR A 99 32.52 4.73 -4.91
N PRO A 100 32.73 5.48 -3.80
CA PRO A 100 33.94 6.28 -3.61
C PRO A 100 35.22 5.43 -3.69
N GLY A 101 35.20 4.22 -3.12
CA GLY A 101 36.32 3.29 -3.11
C GLY A 101 36.54 2.51 -4.41
N GLY A 102 35.80 2.81 -5.49
CA GLY A 102 35.89 2.06 -6.73
C GLY A 102 35.51 0.59 -6.54
N HIS A 103 35.99 -0.29 -7.42
CA HIS A 103 35.58 -1.70 -7.50
C HIS A 103 35.51 -2.43 -6.14
N ASP A 104 36.49 -2.22 -5.27
CA ASP A 104 36.60 -2.93 -3.98
C ASP A 104 36.02 -2.11 -2.80
N GLY A 105 35.35 -0.99 -3.08
CA GLY A 105 34.76 -0.12 -2.08
C GLY A 105 33.58 -0.78 -1.35
N SER A 106 33.63 -0.77 -0.02
CA SER A 106 32.54 -1.23 0.84
C SER A 106 31.36 -0.26 0.89
N PHE A 107 31.57 1.02 0.58
CA PHE A 107 30.54 2.05 0.74
C PHE A 107 30.07 2.61 -0.59
N SER A 108 28.80 3.01 -0.64
CA SER A 108 28.23 3.67 -1.81
C SER A 108 27.00 4.53 -1.48
N LEU A 109 26.76 5.52 -2.34
CA LEU A 109 25.61 6.40 -2.32
C LEU A 109 24.76 6.19 -3.56
N GLY A 110 23.46 5.99 -3.40
CA GLY A 110 22.51 5.74 -4.47
C GLY A 110 21.47 6.85 -4.58
N LEU A 111 21.12 7.18 -5.82
CA LEU A 111 19.96 7.99 -6.16
C LEU A 111 19.02 7.11 -6.97
N SER A 112 17.77 6.95 -6.54
CA SER A 112 16.78 6.17 -7.29
C SER A 112 15.48 6.92 -7.49
N ILE A 113 14.82 6.57 -8.60
CA ILE A 113 13.41 6.91 -8.85
C ILE A 113 12.64 5.60 -8.77
N GLU A 114 11.65 5.54 -7.88
CA GLU A 114 10.84 4.35 -7.62
C GLU A 114 9.37 4.66 -7.89
N LYS A 115 8.75 3.94 -8.82
CA LYS A 115 7.30 3.95 -9.00
C LYS A 115 6.70 2.90 -8.08
N THR A 116 5.95 3.36 -7.10
CA THR A 116 5.33 2.52 -6.07
C THR A 116 3.84 2.49 -6.29
N THR A 117 3.21 1.33 -6.12
CA THR A 117 1.77 1.16 -5.97
C THR A 117 1.52 0.72 -4.54
N ILE A 118 0.58 1.38 -3.90
CA ILE A 118 0.13 1.11 -2.53
C ILE A 118 -1.37 0.89 -2.61
N ASN A 119 -1.84 -0.25 -2.11
CA ASN A 119 -3.24 -0.59 -2.01
C ASN A 119 -3.56 -0.84 -0.54
N LEU A 120 -4.54 -0.11 -0.01
CA LEU A 120 -5.15 -0.36 1.29
C LEU A 120 -6.59 -0.76 1.01
N ASN A 121 -6.95 -2.01 1.22
CA ASN A 121 -8.27 -2.52 0.91
C ASN A 121 -8.93 -3.04 2.19
N MET A 122 -10.16 -2.61 2.41
CA MET A 122 -11.13 -3.28 3.25
C MET A 122 -11.96 -4.17 2.32
N ASP A 123 -11.52 -5.42 2.14
CA ASP A 123 -12.11 -6.35 1.18
C ASP A 123 -13.51 -6.77 1.60
N ARG A 124 -13.73 -6.88 2.92
CA ARG A 124 -15.02 -7.12 3.53
C ARG A 124 -15.08 -6.44 4.87
N ALA A 125 -16.17 -5.75 5.13
CA ALA A 125 -16.58 -5.28 6.43
C ALA A 125 -18.06 -5.65 6.54
N TYR A 126 -18.46 -6.47 7.50
CA TYR A 126 -19.89 -6.73 7.71
C TYR A 126 -20.28 -6.56 9.17
N VAL A 127 -21.54 -6.17 9.36
CA VAL A 127 -22.20 -6.05 10.65
C VAL A 127 -23.58 -6.71 10.50
N ASP A 128 -23.86 -7.67 11.38
CA ASP A 128 -25.17 -8.31 11.52
C ASP A 128 -25.76 -7.91 12.88
N VAL A 129 -26.98 -7.39 12.89
CA VAL A 129 -27.72 -6.97 14.08
C VAL A 129 -29.01 -7.76 14.15
N PHE A 130 -29.25 -8.39 15.30
CA PHE A 130 -30.49 -9.10 15.62
C PHE A 130 -31.36 -8.23 16.50
N LEU A 131 -32.61 -8.03 16.07
CA LEU A 131 -33.55 -7.12 16.70
C LEU A 131 -34.75 -7.88 17.23
N ARG A 132 -35.23 -7.46 18.38
CA ARG A 132 -36.36 -8.08 19.07
C ARG A 132 -37.37 -7.04 19.50
N ASN A 133 -38.65 -7.36 19.33
CA ASN A 133 -39.77 -6.64 19.94
C ASN A 133 -40.60 -7.65 20.75
N ASP A 134 -40.51 -7.55 22.07
CA ASP A 134 -41.17 -8.48 22.99
C ASP A 134 -42.67 -8.17 23.18
N VAL A 135 -43.13 -6.98 22.78
CA VAL A 135 -44.54 -6.57 22.90
C VAL A 135 -45.37 -7.24 21.81
N GLU A 136 -44.85 -7.28 20.59
CA GLU A 136 -45.55 -7.83 19.41
C GLU A 136 -45.04 -9.23 19.02
N ASP A 137 -44.08 -9.78 19.75
CA ASP A 137 -43.40 -11.06 19.46
C ASP A 137 -42.76 -11.07 18.05
N LEU A 138 -42.21 -9.93 17.64
CA LEU A 138 -41.56 -9.75 16.35
C LEU A 138 -40.04 -9.89 16.48
N SER A 139 -39.44 -10.36 15.39
CA SER A 139 -37.98 -10.41 15.22
C SER A 139 -37.59 -9.74 13.92
N GLY A 140 -36.43 -9.09 13.93
CA GLY A 140 -35.85 -8.47 12.77
C GLY A 140 -34.35 -8.70 12.66
N THR A 141 -33.81 -8.45 11.48
CA THR A 141 -32.38 -8.51 11.21
C THR A 141 -31.97 -7.29 10.39
N ALA A 142 -30.92 -6.60 10.80
CA ALA A 142 -30.26 -5.59 9.99
C ALA A 142 -28.86 -6.09 9.62
N GLN A 143 -28.55 -6.10 8.33
CA GLN A 143 -27.25 -6.51 7.81
C GLN A 143 -26.65 -5.37 7.02
N ILE A 144 -25.37 -5.06 7.26
CA ILE A 144 -24.58 -4.17 6.41
C ILE A 144 -23.36 -4.91 5.91
N ASN A 145 -23.11 -4.77 4.61
CA ASN A 145 -21.82 -5.11 4.03
C ASN A 145 -21.20 -3.86 3.42
N ALA A 146 -19.99 -3.54 3.86
CA ALA A 146 -19.17 -2.48 3.32
C ALA A 146 -17.88 -3.05 2.73
N SER A 147 -17.35 -2.33 1.77
CA SER A 147 -16.02 -2.52 1.21
C SER A 147 -15.44 -1.17 0.89
N GLY A 148 -14.13 -1.05 1.01
CA GLY A 148 -13.44 0.21 0.78
C GLY A 148 -12.03 -0.02 0.28
N GLY A 149 -11.49 0.95 -0.43
CA GLY A 149 -10.15 0.85 -0.99
C GLY A 149 -9.52 2.22 -1.17
N LEU A 150 -8.27 2.36 -0.76
CA LEU A 150 -7.40 3.46 -1.10
C LEU A 150 -6.25 2.94 -1.96
N MET A 151 -6.18 3.38 -3.21
CA MET A 151 -5.07 3.08 -4.11
C MET A 151 -4.27 4.34 -4.42
N MET A 152 -2.97 4.30 -4.20
CA MET A 152 -2.06 5.39 -4.56
C MET A 152 -0.85 4.90 -5.35
N LYS A 153 -0.35 5.75 -6.26
CA LYS A 153 0.76 5.41 -7.16
C LYS A 153 1.90 6.44 -7.12
N PRO A 154 2.55 6.65 -5.96
CA PRO A 154 3.59 7.66 -5.84
C PRO A 154 4.83 7.34 -6.68
N MET A 155 5.45 8.42 -7.18
CA MET A 155 6.79 8.40 -7.75
C MET A 155 7.76 8.96 -6.70
N ALA A 156 8.54 8.07 -6.09
CA ALA A 156 9.47 8.41 -5.02
C ALA A 156 10.86 8.71 -5.58
N PHE A 157 11.47 9.78 -5.09
CA PHE A 157 12.89 10.10 -5.27
C PHE A 157 13.63 9.72 -4.00
N MET A 158 14.61 8.84 -4.11
CA MET A 158 15.30 8.25 -2.97
C MET A 158 16.79 8.59 -2.99
N LEU A 159 17.33 8.92 -1.82
CA LEU A 159 18.75 8.90 -1.50
C LEU A 159 19.02 7.69 -0.62
N SER A 160 20.02 6.87 -0.98
CA SER A 160 20.34 5.66 -0.24
C SER A 160 21.84 5.54 0.05
N PHE A 161 22.17 5.04 1.22
CA PHE A 161 23.50 4.62 1.62
C PHE A 161 23.54 3.11 1.70
N ARG A 162 24.55 2.49 1.09
CA ARG A 162 24.76 1.03 1.16
C ARG A 162 26.16 0.73 1.65
N TRP A 163 26.23 -0.18 2.61
CA TRP A 163 27.45 -0.77 3.13
C TRP A 163 27.53 -2.26 2.77
N ASN A 164 28.42 -2.59 1.84
CA ASN A 164 28.83 -3.95 1.52
C ASN A 164 29.80 -4.47 2.59
N ILE A 165 29.41 -5.52 3.30
CA ILE A 165 30.20 -6.12 4.38
C ILE A 165 31.44 -6.82 3.81
N HIS A 166 31.29 -7.46 2.64
CA HIS A 166 32.38 -8.14 1.95
C HIS A 166 32.36 -7.87 0.43
N PRO A 167 32.99 -6.79 -0.06
CA PRO A 167 32.79 -6.29 -1.43
C PRO A 167 33.51 -7.09 -2.54
N VAL A 168 34.56 -7.85 -2.22
CA VAL A 168 35.45 -8.46 -3.23
C VAL A 168 34.96 -9.84 -3.70
N GLY A 169 34.18 -10.54 -2.88
CA GLY A 169 33.67 -11.88 -3.14
C GLY A 169 32.68 -11.98 -4.31
N ARG A 170 32.39 -13.21 -4.73
CA ARG A 170 31.30 -13.50 -5.69
C ARG A 170 29.93 -13.21 -5.10
N ILE A 171 29.81 -13.35 -3.79
CA ILE A 171 28.63 -13.06 -2.99
C ILE A 171 29.03 -12.02 -1.96
N SER A 172 28.29 -10.91 -1.92
CA SER A 172 28.56 -9.76 -1.07
C SER A 172 27.29 -9.39 -0.32
N PRO A 173 27.18 -9.77 0.96
CA PRO A 173 26.13 -9.26 1.83
C PRO A 173 26.28 -7.76 2.03
N TYR A 174 25.16 -7.07 2.17
CA TYR A 174 25.13 -5.64 2.44
C TYR A 174 23.93 -5.24 3.29
N PHE A 175 24.08 -4.08 3.92
CA PHE A 175 23.00 -3.34 4.53
C PHE A 175 22.82 -2.03 3.77
N GLN A 176 21.57 -1.59 3.59
CA GLN A 176 21.24 -0.31 2.97
C GLN A 176 20.18 0.41 3.79
N MET A 177 20.36 1.71 3.91
CA MET A 177 19.37 2.63 4.44
C MET A 177 19.15 3.77 3.46
N GLY A 178 17.95 4.32 3.42
CA GLY A 178 17.63 5.41 2.53
C GLY A 178 16.41 6.19 2.97
N PHE A 179 16.35 7.42 2.48
CA PHE A 179 15.24 8.33 2.67
C PHE A 179 14.85 8.90 1.33
N GLY A 180 13.57 9.14 1.13
CA GLY A 180 13.05 9.73 -0.07
C GLY A 180 11.74 10.44 0.16
N PHE A 181 11.21 10.99 -0.92
CA PHE A 181 9.95 11.69 -0.91
C PHE A 181 9.23 11.50 -2.25
N ALA A 182 7.91 11.57 -2.22
CA ALA A 182 7.08 11.76 -3.40
C ALA A 182 6.33 13.08 -3.33
N SER A 183 5.95 13.59 -4.51
CA SER A 183 5.12 14.78 -4.63
C SER A 183 3.77 14.58 -3.94
N ILE A 184 3.25 15.64 -3.34
CA ILE A 184 1.89 15.65 -2.79
C ILE A 184 0.81 15.39 -3.85
N GLN A 185 1.11 15.67 -5.14
CA GLN A 185 0.19 15.34 -6.22
C GLN A 185 -0.14 13.84 -6.23
N SER A 186 0.82 12.99 -5.87
CA SER A 186 0.58 11.54 -5.78
C SER A 186 -0.37 11.15 -4.64
N LEU A 187 -0.54 11.99 -3.62
CA LEU A 187 -1.57 11.83 -2.59
C LEU A 187 -2.91 12.35 -3.09
N LYS A 188 -2.95 13.50 -3.77
CA LYS A 188 -4.18 14.05 -4.37
C LYS A 188 -4.79 13.08 -5.39
N ASP A 189 -3.95 12.43 -6.20
CA ASP A 189 -4.34 11.43 -7.20
C ASP A 189 -4.70 10.07 -6.59
N ALA A 190 -4.63 9.89 -5.26
CA ALA A 190 -5.00 8.64 -4.63
C ALA A 190 -6.52 8.42 -4.77
N GLU A 191 -6.90 7.26 -5.28
CA GLU A 191 -8.28 6.88 -5.53
C GLU A 191 -8.84 6.23 -4.26
N LEU A 192 -9.85 6.87 -3.67
CA LEU A 192 -10.68 6.32 -2.61
C LEU A 192 -11.94 5.75 -3.25
N SER A 193 -12.26 4.52 -2.87
CA SER A 193 -13.51 3.84 -3.22
C SER A 193 -14.16 3.34 -1.95
N PHE A 194 -15.47 3.48 -1.86
CA PHE A 194 -16.29 2.96 -0.78
C PHE A 194 -17.59 2.46 -1.39
N ASN A 195 -18.05 1.31 -0.92
CA ASN A 195 -19.30 0.72 -1.36
C ASN A 195 -19.94 0.03 -0.16
N TYR A 196 -21.20 0.32 0.09
CA TYR A 196 -21.96 -0.38 1.11
C TYR A 196 -23.33 -0.80 0.56
N ASN A 197 -23.83 -1.88 1.12
CA ASN A 197 -25.22 -2.30 0.97
C ASN A 197 -25.76 -2.65 2.35
N TYR A 198 -27.07 -2.49 2.49
CA TYR A 198 -27.79 -2.91 3.67
C TYR A 198 -29.01 -3.72 3.30
N THR A 199 -29.43 -4.56 4.23
CA THR A 199 -30.68 -5.32 4.16
C THR A 199 -31.31 -5.32 5.54
N PHE A 200 -32.51 -4.80 5.63
CA PHE A 200 -33.33 -4.79 6.81
C PHE A 200 -34.55 -5.68 6.60
N LYS A 201 -34.81 -6.57 7.56
CA LYS A 201 -35.93 -7.51 7.51
C LYS A 201 -36.65 -7.51 8.83
N VAL A 202 -37.96 -7.38 8.79
CA VAL A 202 -38.84 -7.56 9.95
C VAL A 202 -39.85 -8.65 9.64
N THR A 203 -40.11 -9.51 10.62
CA THR A 203 -41.06 -10.60 10.45
C THR A 203 -42.44 -10.06 10.08
N GLY A 204 -42.92 -10.36 8.88
CA GLY A 204 -44.25 -9.93 8.42
C GLY A 204 -44.26 -8.67 7.55
N GLU A 205 -43.11 -8.04 7.31
CA GLU A 205 -42.95 -6.88 6.43
C GLU A 205 -42.16 -7.25 5.16
N GLU A 206 -42.17 -6.36 4.16
CA GLU A 206 -41.30 -6.49 2.99
C GLU A 206 -39.86 -6.13 3.37
N ASP A 207 -38.89 -6.89 2.83
CA ASP A 207 -37.46 -6.61 3.04
C ASP A 207 -37.11 -5.22 2.47
N GLU A 208 -36.49 -4.38 3.29
CA GLU A 208 -35.91 -3.12 2.83
C GLU A 208 -34.44 -3.34 2.48
N THR A 209 -34.04 -2.94 1.28
CA THR A 209 -32.65 -3.07 0.83
C THR A 209 -32.21 -1.79 0.17
N GLY A 210 -30.98 -1.37 0.45
CA GLY A 210 -30.37 -0.22 -0.18
C GLY A 210 -28.86 -0.32 -0.18
N GLY A 211 -28.22 0.76 -0.62
CA GLY A 211 -26.78 0.83 -0.71
C GLY A 211 -26.35 1.97 -1.60
N ASP A 212 -25.10 2.37 -1.44
CA ASP A 212 -24.48 3.39 -2.26
C ASP A 212 -22.99 3.09 -2.45
N SER A 213 -22.43 3.67 -3.50
CA SER A 213 -21.02 3.56 -3.81
C SER A 213 -20.47 4.92 -4.18
N VAL A 214 -19.36 5.29 -3.54
CA VAL A 214 -18.63 6.52 -3.81
C VAL A 214 -17.23 6.17 -4.27
N SER A 215 -16.79 6.79 -5.36
CA SER A 215 -15.42 6.74 -5.81
C SER A 215 -14.95 8.16 -6.11
N LYS A 216 -13.96 8.63 -5.35
CA LYS A 216 -13.39 9.97 -5.48
C LYS A 216 -11.89 9.92 -5.24
N THR A 217 -11.18 10.89 -5.79
CA THR A 217 -9.78 11.12 -5.45
C THR A 217 -9.67 11.88 -4.14
N LEU A 218 -8.56 11.73 -3.41
CA LEU A 218 -8.34 12.55 -2.21
C LEU A 218 -8.26 14.05 -2.55
N GLY A 219 -7.87 14.42 -3.78
CA GLY A 219 -7.92 15.78 -4.26
C GLY A 219 -9.36 16.32 -4.38
N GLU A 220 -10.29 15.53 -4.92
CA GLU A 220 -11.70 15.93 -4.99
C GLU A 220 -12.33 16.07 -3.60
N LEU A 221 -12.01 15.16 -2.67
CA LEU A 221 -12.46 15.27 -1.28
C LEU A 221 -11.90 16.51 -0.59
N ASP A 222 -10.66 16.89 -0.89
CA ASP A 222 -10.03 18.12 -0.36
C ASP A 222 -10.71 19.37 -0.90
N ASP A 223 -11.00 19.40 -2.20
CA ASP A 223 -11.66 20.53 -2.86
C ASP A 223 -13.09 20.73 -2.31
N GLU A 224 -13.82 19.65 -2.04
CA GLU A 224 -15.14 19.69 -1.36
C GLU A 224 -15.01 20.25 0.06
N ARG A 225 -14.03 19.77 0.84
CA ARG A 225 -13.77 20.26 2.20
C ARG A 225 -13.50 21.76 2.24
N VAL A 226 -12.66 22.23 1.32
CA VAL A 226 -12.29 23.65 1.22
C VAL A 226 -13.47 24.50 0.75
N ALA A 227 -14.31 23.98 -0.15
CA ALA A 227 -15.55 24.65 -0.58
C ALA A 227 -16.55 24.83 0.58
N ASP A 228 -16.59 23.87 1.50
CA ASP A 228 -17.40 23.90 2.73
C ASP A 228 -16.79 24.78 3.84
N GLY A 229 -15.64 25.40 3.58
CA GLY A 229 -14.96 26.33 4.50
C GLY A 229 -14.01 25.67 5.49
N GLU A 230 -13.69 24.39 5.32
CA GLU A 230 -12.72 23.67 6.15
C GLU A 230 -11.28 23.81 5.61
N GLU A 231 -10.27 23.60 6.46
CA GLU A 231 -8.85 23.65 6.03
C GLU A 231 -8.51 22.48 5.08
N SER A 232 -7.62 22.68 4.11
CA SER A 232 -7.17 21.59 3.23
C SER A 232 -6.42 20.52 4.04
N MET A 233 -6.66 19.26 3.67
CA MET A 233 -5.94 18.08 4.18
C MET A 233 -4.45 18.11 3.84
N PHE A 234 -4.06 18.87 2.80
CA PHE A 234 -2.71 18.88 2.25
C PHE A 234 -1.88 20.10 2.67
N ASP A 235 -2.47 21.13 3.26
CA ASP A 235 -1.79 22.38 3.62
C ASP A 235 -0.60 22.19 4.58
N LYS A 236 -0.70 21.18 5.46
CA LYS A 236 0.33 20.87 6.48
C LYS A 236 1.29 19.75 6.06
N ILE A 237 1.10 19.16 4.88
CA ILE A 237 1.88 18.03 4.39
C ILE A 237 2.75 18.51 3.23
N PRO A 238 4.05 18.73 3.40
CA PRO A 238 4.89 19.26 2.31
C PRO A 238 5.25 18.20 1.26
N PHE A 239 5.27 16.91 1.63
CA PHE A 239 5.59 15.78 0.76
C PHE A 239 5.20 14.46 1.43
N PHE A 240 5.18 13.37 0.65
CA PHE A 240 4.97 12.01 1.18
C PHE A 240 6.32 11.31 1.41
N PRO A 241 6.73 11.02 2.67
CA PRO A 241 8.05 10.48 2.97
C PRO A 241 8.18 8.99 2.60
N PHE A 242 9.38 8.59 2.22
CA PHE A 242 9.79 7.20 2.05
C PHE A 242 11.00 6.90 2.92
N VAL A 243 10.92 5.79 3.66
CA VAL A 243 12.04 5.26 4.46
C VAL A 243 12.35 3.86 3.97
N ASN A 244 13.63 3.62 3.69
CA ASN A 244 14.15 2.33 3.25
C ASN A 244 15.19 1.83 4.26
N MET A 245 15.06 0.59 4.72
CA MET A 245 16.08 -0.14 5.47
C MET A 245 16.05 -1.60 5.07
N VAL A 246 17.09 -2.08 4.39
CA VAL A 246 17.14 -3.44 3.84
C VAL A 246 18.47 -4.12 4.13
N ILE A 247 18.41 -5.44 4.25
CA ILE A 247 19.57 -6.32 4.18
C ILE A 247 19.47 -7.05 2.85
N GLY A 248 20.60 -7.15 2.15
CA GLY A 248 20.62 -7.77 0.84
C GLY A 248 21.88 -8.58 0.57
N ILE A 249 21.79 -9.34 -0.52
CA ILE A 249 22.88 -10.12 -1.08
C ILE A 249 23.08 -9.67 -2.51
N ARG A 250 24.32 -9.27 -2.82
CA ARG A 250 24.77 -8.99 -4.18
C ARG A 250 25.57 -10.17 -4.69
N ALA A 251 25.13 -10.81 -5.76
CA ALA A 251 25.82 -11.93 -6.40
C ALA A 251 26.36 -11.52 -7.77
N ARG A 252 27.65 -11.71 -8.01
CA ARG A 252 28.30 -11.44 -9.30
C ARG A 252 27.97 -12.55 -10.30
N ILE A 253 27.26 -12.20 -11.37
CA ILE A 253 26.95 -13.12 -12.49
C ILE A 253 28.16 -13.16 -13.42
N VAL A 254 28.56 -11.99 -13.93
CA VAL A 254 29.80 -11.73 -14.67
C VAL A 254 30.47 -10.49 -14.09
N GLN A 255 31.68 -10.15 -14.53
CA GLN A 255 32.52 -9.11 -13.88
C GLN A 255 31.79 -7.79 -13.58
N ASN A 256 30.89 -7.35 -14.45
CA ASN A 256 30.18 -6.08 -14.31
C ASN A 256 28.70 -6.25 -13.94
N VAL A 257 28.13 -7.45 -14.08
CA VAL A 257 26.68 -7.68 -13.89
C VAL A 257 26.44 -8.40 -12.58
N HIS A 258 25.54 -7.85 -11.77
CA HIS A 258 25.22 -8.32 -10.44
C HIS A 258 23.73 -8.59 -10.30
N LEU A 259 23.39 -9.68 -9.64
CA LEU A 259 22.07 -9.97 -9.12
C LEU A 259 21.96 -9.43 -7.69
N LEU A 260 20.85 -8.80 -7.35
CA LEU A 260 20.55 -8.31 -6.01
C LEU A 260 19.27 -8.96 -5.50
N VAL A 261 19.30 -9.40 -4.26
CA VAL A 261 18.12 -9.86 -3.51
C VAL A 261 18.14 -9.17 -2.17
N GLU A 262 17.05 -8.48 -1.82
CA GLU A 262 16.93 -7.68 -0.61
C GLU A 262 15.65 -8.03 0.15
N GLY A 263 15.72 -7.98 1.47
CA GLY A 263 14.57 -8.05 2.37
C GLY A 263 14.66 -6.96 3.43
N GLY A 264 13.54 -6.32 3.75
CA GLY A 264 13.53 -5.28 4.78
C GLY A 264 12.28 -4.41 4.73
N ILE A 265 12.46 -3.12 5.02
CA ILE A 265 11.39 -2.12 5.15
C ILE A 265 11.52 -1.07 4.05
N PHE A 266 10.44 -0.80 3.34
CA PHE A 266 10.23 0.34 2.44
C PHE A 266 8.80 0.84 2.61
N ASN A 267 8.57 1.71 3.60
CA ASN A 267 7.24 2.07 4.11
C ASN A 267 6.32 0.86 4.43
N GLY A 268 6.88 -0.35 4.53
CA GLY A 268 6.21 -1.64 4.59
C GLY A 268 7.23 -2.76 4.37
N PHE A 269 6.90 -4.01 4.67
CA PHE A 269 7.87 -5.11 4.48
C PHE A 269 8.01 -5.46 3.01
N ILE A 270 9.25 -5.58 2.53
CA ILE A 270 9.56 -5.82 1.12
C ILE A 270 10.44 -7.05 0.93
N ILE A 271 10.23 -7.71 -0.21
CA ILE A 271 11.22 -8.61 -0.83
C ILE A 271 11.47 -8.09 -2.23
N ARG A 272 12.72 -7.71 -2.51
CA ARG A 272 13.12 -7.03 -3.74
C ARG A 272 14.18 -7.84 -4.47
N GLY A 273 13.98 -7.98 -5.79
CA GLY A 273 14.96 -8.54 -6.70
C GLY A 273 15.43 -7.49 -7.69
N GLY A 274 16.70 -7.52 -8.08
CA GLY A 274 17.25 -6.55 -9.01
C GLY A 274 18.46 -7.05 -9.79
N LEU A 275 18.80 -6.31 -10.83
CA LEU A 275 20.03 -6.47 -11.59
C LEU A 275 20.75 -5.14 -11.65
N SER A 276 22.07 -5.17 -11.56
CA SER A 276 22.88 -3.97 -11.75
C SER A 276 24.10 -4.20 -12.63
N ILE A 277 24.48 -3.16 -13.36
CA ILE A 277 25.72 -3.08 -14.12
C ILE A 277 26.62 -2.04 -13.48
N ARG A 278 27.87 -2.42 -13.26
CA ARG A 278 28.92 -1.54 -12.76
C ARG A 278 29.94 -1.19 -13.83
N PHE A 279 30.32 0.08 -13.93
CA PHE A 279 31.28 0.62 -14.89
C PHE A 279 31.91 1.93 -14.40
#